data_AF-A0A387H906-F1
#
_entry.id   AF-A0A387H906-F1
#
_cell.length_a   1.000
_cell.length_b   1.000
_cell.length_c   1.000
_cell.angle_alpha   90.00
_cell.angle_beta   90.00
_cell.angle_gamma   90.00
#
_symmetry.space_group_name_H-M   'P 1'
#
loop_
_entity.id
_entity.type
_entity.pdbx_description
1 polymer ?
#
loop_
_entity_poly.entity_id
_entity_poly.type
_entity_poly.pdbx_seq_one_letter_code
_entity_poly.pdbx_strand_id
1 'polypeptide(L)'
;MTTSEVAFTEESLKTIVVEEFEISATQLTEDATLEELGLDSLGLLELLVAIEAQTHKEISSLDLPISPNTPYHEAARIVTRAVAEAPVVGSGDLVTG
;
A
#
# COMPACT_ATOMS: atom_id res chain seq x y z
N MET A 1 21.02 14.68 -11.99
CA MET A 1 20.12 13.52 -12.14
C MET A 1 18.87 13.85 -11.36
N THR A 2 17.80 14.27 -12.03
CA THR A 2 16.50 14.45 -11.40
C THR A 2 15.99 13.06 -11.07
N THR A 3 16.12 12.65 -9.82
CA THR A 3 15.39 11.50 -9.28
C THR A 3 13.93 11.89 -9.37
N SER A 4 13.26 11.51 -10.47
CA SER A 4 11.82 11.56 -10.56
C SER A 4 11.32 10.61 -9.47
N GLU A 5 10.89 11.16 -8.34
CA GLU A 5 10.14 10.41 -7.33
C GLU A 5 8.92 9.85 -8.06
N VAL A 6 8.98 8.56 -8.41
CA VAL A 6 7.87 7.91 -9.11
C VAL A 6 6.73 7.89 -8.11
N ALA A 7 5.69 8.68 -8.38
CA ALA A 7 4.51 8.72 -7.53
C ALA A 7 3.93 7.30 -7.45
N PHE A 8 3.65 6.83 -6.24
CA PHE A 8 2.95 5.58 -6.05
C PHE A 8 1.55 5.69 -6.65
N THR A 9 1.17 4.75 -7.52
CA THR A 9 -0.13 4.74 -8.21
C THR A 9 -0.90 3.46 -7.90
N GLU A 10 -2.15 3.40 -8.35
CA GLU A 10 -2.94 2.17 -8.32
C GLU A 10 -2.25 1.01 -9.05
N GLU A 11 -1.53 1.28 -10.14
CA GLU A 11 -0.75 0.23 -10.82
C GLU A 11 0.40 -0.29 -9.97
N SER A 12 1.05 0.59 -9.17
CA SER A 12 2.05 0.15 -8.18
C SER A 12 1.43 -0.77 -7.15
N LEU A 13 0.25 -0.41 -6.62
CA LEU A 13 -0.47 -1.26 -5.67
C LEU A 13 -0.86 -2.60 -6.31
N LYS A 14 -1.36 -2.57 -7.54
CA LYS A 14 -1.74 -3.78 -8.28
C LYS A 14 -0.56 -4.73 -8.45
N THR A 15 0.61 -4.20 -8.79
CA THR A 15 1.83 -4.98 -8.90
C THR A 15 2.18 -5.66 -7.57
N ILE A 16 2.10 -4.94 -6.45
CA ILE A 16 2.32 -5.52 -5.11
C ILE A 16 1.35 -6.66 -4.85
N VAL A 17 0.06 -6.43 -5.09
CA VAL A 17 -0.98 -7.43 -4.83
C VAL A 17 -0.82 -8.66 -5.73
N VAL A 18 -0.40 -8.49 -6.99
CA VAL A 18 -0.19 -9.61 -7.91
C VAL A 18 1.10 -10.38 -7.61
N GLU A 19 2.20 -9.68 -7.35
CA GLU A 19 3.51 -10.29 -7.18
C GLU A 19 3.75 -10.82 -5.76
N GLU A 20 3.41 -10.04 -4.73
CA GLU A 20 3.71 -10.42 -3.33
C GLU A 20 2.64 -11.32 -2.71
N PHE A 21 1.38 -11.19 -3.15
CA PHE A 21 0.26 -11.97 -2.62
C PHE A 21 -0.20 -13.09 -3.58
N GLU A 22 0.49 -13.27 -4.70
CA GLU A 22 0.19 -14.27 -5.73
C GLU A 22 -1.28 -14.21 -6.25
N ILE A 23 -1.92 -13.03 -6.14
CA ILE A 23 -3.30 -12.83 -6.58
C ILE A 23 -3.31 -12.68 -8.10
N SER A 24 -4.15 -13.47 -8.78
CA SER A 24 -4.24 -13.38 -10.23
C SER A 24 -4.74 -12.00 -10.66
N ALA A 25 -4.02 -11.33 -11.56
CA ALA A 25 -4.40 -10.01 -12.09
C ALA A 25 -5.80 -10.00 -12.75
N THR A 26 -6.31 -11.17 -13.15
CA THR A 26 -7.66 -11.36 -13.70
C THR A 26 -8.76 -11.41 -12.65
N GLN A 27 -8.41 -11.65 -11.37
CA GLN A 27 -9.34 -11.61 -10.22
C GLN A 27 -9.44 -10.21 -9.61
N LEU A 28 -8.44 -9.36 -9.86
CA LEU A 28 -8.40 -7.94 -9.49
C LEU A 28 -9.42 -7.13 -10.30
N THR A 29 -10.68 -7.22 -9.92
CA THR A 29 -11.74 -6.34 -10.39
C THR A 29 -11.87 -5.14 -9.46
N GLU A 30 -12.28 -3.99 -10.00
CA GLU A 30 -12.40 -2.74 -9.23
C GLU A 30 -13.38 -2.87 -8.05
N ASP A 31 -14.48 -3.61 -8.26
CA ASP A 31 -15.52 -3.83 -7.26
C ASP A 31 -15.25 -5.01 -6.32
N ALA A 32 -14.24 -5.86 -6.58
CA ALA A 32 -13.90 -6.96 -5.68
C ALA A 32 -13.45 -6.39 -4.32
N THR A 33 -13.97 -6.97 -3.26
CA THR A 33 -13.54 -6.64 -1.91
C THR A 33 -12.14 -7.22 -1.65
N LEU A 34 -11.39 -6.62 -0.72
CA LEU A 34 -10.07 -7.12 -0.34
C LEU A 34 -10.15 -8.57 0.17
N GLU A 35 -11.19 -8.93 0.91
CA GLU A 35 -11.46 -10.30 1.37
C GLU A 35 -11.65 -11.29 0.21
N GLU A 36 -12.42 -10.90 -0.83
CA GLU A 36 -12.60 -11.73 -2.03
C GLU A 36 -11.30 -11.94 -2.82
N LEU A 37 -10.35 -11.01 -2.69
CA LEU A 37 -9.01 -11.13 -3.24
C LEU A 37 -8.08 -11.96 -2.35
N GLY A 38 -8.52 -12.41 -1.18
CA GLY A 38 -7.70 -13.14 -0.20
C GLY A 38 -6.88 -12.25 0.74
N LEU A 39 -7.16 -10.95 0.75
CA LEU A 39 -6.56 -9.98 1.67
C LEU A 39 -7.44 -9.84 2.92
N ASP A 40 -7.28 -10.79 3.83
CA ASP A 40 -7.85 -10.75 5.18
C ASP A 40 -7.20 -9.65 6.04
N SER A 41 -7.70 -9.45 7.26
CA SER A 41 -7.14 -8.48 8.22
C SER A 41 -5.62 -8.55 8.41
N LEU A 42 -5.03 -9.76 8.37
CA LEU A 42 -3.57 -9.94 8.40
C LEU A 42 -2.91 -9.56 7.07
N GLY A 43 -3.50 -9.98 5.94
CA GLY A 43 -3.02 -9.64 4.61
C GLY A 43 -3.03 -8.13 4.35
N LEU A 44 -3.98 -7.39 4.94
CA LEU A 44 -3.98 -5.93 4.91
C LEU A 44 -2.77 -5.32 5.61
N LEU A 45 -2.39 -5.85 6.78
CA LEU A 45 -1.18 -5.39 7.47
C LEU A 45 0.07 -5.71 6.66
N GLU A 46 0.16 -6.91 6.09
CA GLU A 46 1.28 -7.30 5.23
C GLU A 46 1.37 -6.41 3.99
N LEU A 47 0.22 -6.03 3.41
CA LEU A 47 0.16 -5.14 2.25
C LEU A 47 0.72 -3.76 2.59
N LEU A 48 0.31 -3.19 3.73
CA LEU A 48 0.83 -1.90 4.20
C LEU A 48 2.34 -1.95 4.44
N VAL A 49 2.84 -3.05 5.02
CA VAL A 49 4.28 -3.26 5.23
C VAL A 49 5.03 -3.38 3.90
N ALA A 50 4.48 -4.09 2.91
CA ALA A 50 5.09 -4.20 1.58
C ALA A 50 5.16 -2.84 0.87
N ILE A 51 4.10 -2.04 0.98
CA ILE A 51 4.08 -0.67 0.43
C ILE A 51 5.11 0.21 1.14
N GLU A 52 5.21 0.14 2.46
CA GLU A 52 6.20 0.87 3.25
C GLU A 52 7.63 0.47 2.86
N ALA A 53 7.90 -0.82 2.66
CA ALA A 53 9.20 -1.31 2.21
C ALA A 53 9.59 -0.78 0.81
N GLN A 54 8.62 -0.63 -0.10
CA GLN A 54 8.88 -0.10 -1.45
C GLN A 54 8.99 1.42 -1.47
N THR A 55 8.12 2.10 -0.74
CA THR A 55 7.98 3.57 -0.80
C THR A 55 8.87 4.28 0.23
N HIS A 56 9.40 3.54 1.21
CA HIS A 56 10.08 4.08 2.37
C HIS A 56 9.22 5.13 3.09
N LYS A 57 7.92 4.84 3.27
CA LYS A 57 7.00 5.73 4.00
C LYS A 57 6.31 5.02 5.15
N GLU A 58 6.11 5.71 6.27
CA GLU A 58 5.40 5.18 7.44
C GLU A 58 3.89 5.18 7.18
N ILE A 59 3.40 4.13 6.53
CA ILE A 59 1.96 4.00 6.19
C ILE A 59 1.27 3.03 7.14
N SER A 60 1.97 2.00 7.59
CA SER A 60 1.43 1.00 8.53
C SER A 60 1.04 1.60 9.89
N SER A 61 1.58 2.77 10.24
CA SER A 61 1.25 3.53 11.46
C SER A 61 0.03 4.46 11.30
N LEU A 62 -0.49 4.62 10.08
CA LEU A 62 -1.65 5.47 9.80
C LEU A 62 -2.95 4.70 10.07
N ASP A 63 -3.94 5.40 10.65
CA ASP A 63 -5.30 4.89 10.79
C ASP A 63 -6.03 5.03 9.44
N LEU A 64 -5.88 4.02 8.58
CA LEU A 64 -6.52 4.00 7.28
C LEU A 64 -7.92 3.37 7.38
N PRO A 65 -8.97 3.98 6.79
CA PRO A 65 -10.33 3.44 6.81
C PRO A 65 -10.50 2.30 5.79
N ILE A 66 -9.60 1.32 5.82
CA ILE A 66 -9.62 0.11 4.99
C ILE A 66 -9.97 -1.11 5.84
N SER A 67 -10.77 -1.99 5.26
CA SER A 67 -11.21 -3.23 5.88
C SER A 67 -11.32 -4.33 4.82
N PRO A 68 -11.42 -5.62 5.21
CA PRO A 68 -11.54 -6.70 4.23
C PRO A 68 -12.76 -6.53 3.28
N ASN A 69 -13.83 -5.89 3.75
CA ASN A 69 -15.03 -5.61 2.95
C ASN A 69 -14.91 -4.36 2.05
N THR A 70 -13.79 -3.64 2.10
CA THR A 70 -13.57 -2.46 1.27
C THR A 70 -13.27 -2.89 -0.17
N PRO A 71 -13.93 -2.30 -1.20
CA PRO A 71 -13.60 -2.57 -2.60
C PRO A 71 -12.16 -2.19 -2.94
N TYR A 72 -11.53 -2.94 -3.86
CA TYR A 72 -10.14 -2.72 -4.25
C TYR A 72 -9.89 -1.30 -4.78
N HIS A 73 -10.77 -0.77 -5.63
CA HIS A 73 -10.59 0.59 -6.17
C HIS A 73 -10.58 1.67 -5.07
N GLU A 74 -11.40 1.49 -4.03
CA GLU A 74 -11.48 2.42 -2.90
C GLU A 74 -10.25 2.27 -2.00
N ALA A 75 -9.83 1.04 -1.73
CA ALA A 75 -8.60 0.76 -1.02
C ALA A 75 -7.39 1.37 -1.75
N ALA A 76 -7.31 1.23 -3.07
CA ALA A 76 -6.27 1.80 -3.90
C ALA A 76 -6.24 3.33 -3.78
N ARG A 77 -7.40 3.99 -3.84
CA ARG A 77 -7.49 5.44 -3.63
C ARG A 77 -7.01 5.89 -2.26
N ILE A 78 -7.46 5.21 -1.21
CA ILE A 78 -7.07 5.51 0.18
C ILE A 78 -5.57 5.33 0.35
N VAL A 79 -5.02 4.19 -0.09
CA VAL A 79 -3.60 3.86 0.04
C VAL A 79 -2.74 4.80 -0.79
N THR A 80 -3.06 5.04 -2.06
CA THR A 80 -2.29 5.98 -2.91
C THR A 80 -2.23 7.38 -2.30
N ARG A 81 -3.35 7.85 -1.76
CA ARG A 81 -3.38 9.13 -1.04
C ARG A 81 -2.53 9.09 0.22
N ALA A 82 -2.68 8.04 1.03
CA ALA A 82 -1.91 7.86 2.26
C ALA A 82 -0.41 7.85 1.97
N VAL A 83 0.03 7.12 0.93
CA VAL A 83 1.44 7.13 0.48
C VAL A 83 1.86 8.54 0.09
N ALA A 84 1.05 9.32 -0.61
CA ALA A 84 1.41 10.68 -0.98
C ALA A 84 1.60 11.60 0.25
N GLU A 85 0.78 11.42 1.30
CA GLU A 85 0.77 12.24 2.51
C GLU A 85 1.69 11.73 3.63
N ALA A 86 2.09 10.46 3.59
CA ALA A 86 2.87 9.81 4.64
C ALA A 86 4.32 10.36 4.74
N PRO A 87 4.86 10.47 5.96
CA PRO A 87 6.26 10.82 6.16
C PRO A 87 7.17 9.68 5.69
N VAL A 88 8.37 10.05 5.23
CA VAL A 88 9.42 9.08 4.86
C VAL A 88 9.95 8.42 6.14
N VAL A 89 10.04 7.09 6.17
CA VAL A 89 10.71 6.37 7.27
C VAL A 89 12.17 6.82 7.30
N GLY A 90 12.55 7.53 8.36
CA GLY A 90 13.93 7.94 8.60
C GLY A 90 14.26 9.38 8.18
N SER A 91 13.93 10.33 9.05
CA SER A 91 14.78 11.49 9.35
C SER A 91 14.93 11.59 10.86
N GLY A 92 15.45 10.53 11.48
CA GLY A 92 15.43 10.39 12.93
C GLY A 92 16.42 9.36 13.48
N ASP A 93 17.59 9.20 12.87
CA ASP A 93 18.75 8.59 13.56
C ASP A 93 20.06 9.22 13.08
N LEU A 94 20.21 10.52 13.35
CA LEU A 94 21.51 11.18 13.50
C LEU A 94 21.38 12.26 14.58
N VAL A 95 20.90 11.90 15.77
CA VAL A 95 21.18 12.72 16.96
C VAL A 95 22.52 12.28 17.52
N THR A 96 23.52 13.08 17.19
CA THR A 96 24.85 13.08 17.77
C THR A 96 24.72 13.19 19.30
N GLY A 97 25.26 12.20 20.02
CA GLY A 97 25.40 12.21 21.48
C GLY A 97 26.81 11.76 21.86
#